data_AF-T1CGD0-F1
#
_entry.id   AF-T1CGD0-F1
#
_cell.length_a   1.000
_cell.length_b   1.000
_cell.length_c   1.000
_cell.angle_alpha   90.00
_cell.angle_beta   90.00
_cell.angle_gamma   90.00
#
_symmetry.space_group_name_H-M   'P 1'
#
loop_
_entity.id
_entity.type
_entity.pdbx_description
1 polymer ?
#
loop_
_entity_poly.entity_id
_entity_poly.type
_entity_poly.pdbx_seq_one_letter_code
_entity_poly.pdbx_strand_id
1 'polypeptide(L)' 'MPDHTFGITLQPSADHYPAEASQTILQALERGGLEFPAFCRHGHCGLCRARLLSGTLAPEDRTQPA' A
#
# COMPACT_ATOMS: atom_id res chain seq x y z
N MET A 1 -0.40 22.36 -3.68
CA MET A 1 -0.81 21.12 -4.36
C MET A 1 -1.14 20.13 -3.26
N PRO A 2 -2.33 19.51 -3.20
CA PRO A 2 -2.82 19.01 -1.93
C PRO A 2 -2.19 17.65 -1.62
N ASP A 3 -1.25 17.67 -0.68
CA ASP A 3 -0.63 16.52 -0.04
C ASP A 3 -1.70 15.80 0.81
N HIS A 4 -2.47 14.92 0.17
CA HIS A 4 -3.43 14.09 0.89
C HIS A 4 -2.67 12.89 1.44
N THR A 5 -2.30 12.98 2.72
CA THR A 5 -1.73 11.86 3.47
C THR A 5 -2.85 11.00 4.03
N PHE A 6 -2.77 9.70 3.80
CA PHE A 6 -3.63 8.66 4.34
C PHE A 6 -2.88 7.87 5.42
N GLY A 7 -3.59 7.42 6.46
CA GLY A 7 -3.03 6.53 7.48
C GLY A 7 -3.38 5.08 7.16
N ILE A 8 -2.37 4.21 7.07
CA ILE A 8 -2.54 2.76 6.93
C ILE A 8 -2.25 2.13 8.29
N THR A 9 -3.19 1.32 8.79
CA THR A 9 -2.98 0.54 10.01
C THR A 9 -2.74 -0.92 9.66
N LEU A 10 -1.61 -1.47 10.10
CA LEU A 10 -1.25 -2.86 9.90
C LEU A 10 -1.65 -3.71 11.12
N GLN A 11 -2.39 -4.80 10.90
CA GLN A 11 -2.72 -5.77 11.94
C GLN A 11 -1.96 -7.09 11.71
N PRO A 12 -1.58 -7.81 12.79
CA PRO A 12 -1.93 -7.56 14.20
C PRO A 12 -1.02 -6.59 14.95
N SER A 13 0.08 -6.11 14.35
CA SER A 13 1.07 -5.25 15.04
C SER A 13 0.50 -3.90 15.53
N ALA A 14 -0.65 -3.48 15.00
CA ALA A 14 -1.28 -2.18 15.25
C ALA A 14 -0.35 -1.00 14.89
N ASP A 15 0.58 -1.22 13.95
CA ASP A 15 1.47 -0.20 13.43
C ASP A 15 0.71 0.75 12.49
N HIS A 16 1.01 2.03 12.59
CA HIS A 16 0.45 3.08 11.75
C HIS A 16 1.52 3.64 10.81
N TYR A 17 1.24 3.61 9.51
CA TYR A 17 2.13 4.10 8.48
C TYR A 17 1.48 5.24 7.69
N PRO A 18 2.11 6.41 7.60
CA PRO A 18 1.62 7.49 6.73
C PRO A 18 1.93 7.15 5.27
N ALA A 19 0.93 7.29 4.41
CA ALA A 19 1.03 7.12 2.96
C ALA A 19 0.53 8.35 2.24
N GLU A 20 1.33 8.93 1.36
CA GLU A 20 0.87 10.02 0.50
C GLU A 20 0.04 9.47 -0.68
N ALA A 21 -0.91 10.27 -1.15
CA ALA A 21 -1.70 9.97 -2.37
C ALA A 21 -0.84 9.78 -3.63
N SER A 22 0.38 10.30 -3.63
CA SER A 22 1.36 10.25 -4.71
C SER A 22 2.10 8.90 -4.81
N GLN A 23 2.03 8.07 -3.77
CA GLN A 23 2.80 6.83 -3.66
C GLN A 23 1.91 5.61 -3.41
N THR A 24 2.46 4.42 -3.64
CA THR A 24 1.74 3.18 -3.36
C THR A 24 1.75 2.86 -1.85
N ILE A 25 0.74 2.11 -1.40
CA ILE A 25 0.66 1.55 -0.04
C ILE A 25 1.93 0.75 0.27
N LEU A 26 2.40 -0.05 -0.68
CA LEU A 26 3.63 -0.84 -0.53
C LEU A 26 4.84 0.05 -0.22
N GLN A 27 5.05 1.12 -0.98
CA GLN A 27 6.15 2.06 -0.73
C GLN A 27 6.01 2.77 0.62
N ALA A 28 4.79 3.06 1.08
CA ALA A 28 4.58 3.67 2.40
C ALA A 28 4.97 2.72 3.53
N LEU A 29 4.58 1.45 3.41
CA LEU A 29 4.97 0.40 4.36
C LEU A 29 6.48 0.18 4.38
N GLU A 30 7.13 0.08 3.21
CA GLU A 30 8.58 -0.07 3.09
C GLU A 30 9.34 1.12 3.68
N ARG A 31 8.87 2.35 3.44
CA ARG A 31 9.42 3.57 4.08
C ARG A 31 9.24 3.57 5.58
N GLY A 32 8.18 2.95 6.08
CA GLY A 32 7.95 2.69 7.50
C GLY A 32 8.86 1.63 8.12
N GLY A 33 9.73 1.00 7.33
CA GLY A 33 10.61 -0.08 7.79
C GLY A 33 9.92 -1.44 7.84
N LEU A 34 8.73 -1.58 7.23
CA LEU A 34 8.07 -2.88 7.10
C LEU A 34 8.58 -3.59 5.85
N GLU A 35 9.28 -4.71 6.04
CA GLU A 35 9.70 -5.59 4.95
C GLU A 35 8.50 -6.39 4.44
N PHE A 36 7.83 -5.88 3.42
CA PHE A 36 6.70 -6.56 2.80
C PHE A 36 7.16 -7.50 1.67
N PRO A 37 6.65 -8.74 1.58
CA PRO A 37 7.04 -9.67 0.52
C PRO A 37 6.45 -9.23 -0.83
N ALA A 38 7.19 -8.39 -1.55
CA ALA A 38 6.84 -7.92 -2.88
C ALA A 38 7.93 -8.31 -3.89
N PHE A 39 7.52 -9.08 -4.90
CA PHE A 39 8.42 -9.51 -5.98
C PHE A 39 8.24 -8.67 -7.23
N CYS A 40 7.07 -8.77 -7.86
CA CYS A 40 6.82 -8.15 -9.16
C CYS A 40 6.57 -6.65 -9.09
N ARG A 41 6.01 -6.11 -7.99
CA ARG A 41 5.65 -4.68 -7.81
C ARG A 41 4.75 -4.05 -8.89
N HIS A 42 4.29 -4.83 -9.86
CA HIS A 42 3.47 -4.41 -11.00
C HIS A 42 2.12 -5.17 -11.05
N GLY A 43 1.64 -5.69 -9.91
CA GLY A 43 0.31 -6.32 -9.81
C GLY A 43 0.11 -7.70 -10.45
N HIS A 44 1.10 -8.26 -11.17
CA HIS A 44 0.94 -9.55 -11.86
C HIS A 44 1.04 -10.78 -10.94
N CYS A 45 2.02 -10.79 -10.03
CA CYS A 45 2.38 -11.97 -9.23
C CYS A 45 1.48 -12.23 -8.03
N GLY A 46 0.75 -11.21 -7.53
CA GLY A 46 -0.11 -11.33 -6.36
C GLY A 46 0.59 -11.60 -5.02
N LEU A 47 1.94 -11.62 -4.98
CA LEU A 47 2.70 -11.90 -3.75
C LEU A 47 2.44 -10.83 -2.68
N CYS A 48 2.32 -9.57 -3.10
CA CYS A 48 2.10 -8.44 -2.21
C CYS A 48 0.62 -8.22 -1.85
N ARG A 49 -0.25 -9.25 -1.99
CA ARG A 49 -1.68 -9.11 -1.72
C ARG A 49 -1.93 -9.01 -0.22
N ALA A 50 -2.59 -7.94 0.20
CA ALA A 50 -3.05 -7.74 1.58
C ALA A 50 -4.58 -7.86 1.65
N ARG A 51 -5.09 -8.21 2.84
CA ARG A 51 -6.53 -8.20 3.10
C ARG A 51 -6.91 -6.88 3.75
N LEU A 52 -7.86 -6.17 3.14
CA LEU A 52 -8.46 -4.99 3.76
C LEU A 52 -9.36 -5.46 4.91
N LEU A 53 -9.02 -5.05 6.14
CA LEU A 53 -9.81 -5.36 7.33
C LEU A 53 -10.90 -4.31 7.58
N SER A 54 -10.60 -3.04 7.34
CA SER A 54 -11.54 -1.94 7.49
C SER A 54 -11.13 -0.74 6.63
N GLY A 55 -12.10 0.07 6.21
CA GLY A 55 -11.88 1.29 5.42
C GLY A 55 -12.21 1.17 3.94
N THR A 56 -11.74 2.13 3.17
CA THR A 56 -11.94 2.21 1.72
C THR A 56 -10.60 2.47 1.06
N LEU A 57 -10.24 1.65 0.09
CA LEU A 57 -9.07 1.86 -0.75
C LEU A 57 -9.50 2.63 -2.00
N ALA A 58 -8.63 3.49 -2.51
CA ALA A 58 -8.82 4.06 -3.83
C ALA A 58 -8.91 2.93 -4.86
N PRO A 59 -9.72 3.08 -5.93
CA PRO A 59 -9.74 2.11 -7.01
C PRO A 59 -8.32 1.95 -7.55
N GLU A 60 -7.78 0.74 -7.45
CA GLU A 60 -6.53 0.40 -8.11
C GLU A 60 -6.75 0.58 -9.61
N ASP A 61 -5.96 1.45 -10.24
CA ASP A 61 -5.88 1.49 -11.69
C ASP A 61 -5.30 0.14 -12.14
N ARG A 62 -6.16 -0.78 -12.56
CA ARG A 62 -5.79 -2.09 -13.13
C ARG A 62 -5.07 -1.92 -14.49
N THR A 63 -4.66 -0.71 -14.84
CA THR A 63 -4.17 -0.31 -16.16
C THR A 63 -2.69 0.07 -16.10
N GLN A 64 -1.86 -0.66 -15.33
CA GLN A 64 -0.43 -0.61 -15.60
C GLN A 64 -0.11 -1.49 -16.81
N PRO A 65 0.36 -0.92 -17.93
CA PRO A 65 0.73 -1.67 -19.12
C PRO A 65 1.95 -2.56 -18.83
N ALA A 66 1.92 -3.75 -19.42
CA ALA A 66 2.97 -4.77 -19.38
C ALA A 66 4.34 -4.26 -19.83
#